data_AF-A0A2T1D4J9-F1
#
_entry.id   AF-A0A2T1D4J9-F1
#
_cell.length_a   1.000
_cell.length_b   1.000
_cell.length_c   1.000
_cell.angle_alpha   90.00
_cell.angle_beta   90.00
_cell.angle_gamma   90.00
#
_symmetry.space_group_name_H-M   'P 1'
#
loop_
_entity.id
_entity.type
_entity.pdbx_description
1 polymer ?
#
loop_
_entity_poly.entity_id
_entity_poly.type
_entity_poly.pdbx_seq_one_letter_code
_entity_poly.pdbx_strand_id
1 'polypeptide(L)' 'MAFWIKLTFDRALYIIDLDRIAAFYQTSTGRVAFSLSDESITIVVNQQKDPDTYRMILNYIEQTTGHRLEE' A
#
# COMPACT_ATOMS: atom_id res chain seq x y z
N MET A 1 -6.13 13.30 -6.98
CA MET A 1 -7.14 13.06 -5.93
C MET A 1 -6.39 12.52 -4.73
N ALA A 2 -6.70 12.91 -3.49
CA ALA A 2 -5.97 12.38 -2.35
C ALA A 2 -6.50 10.99 -1.97
N PHE A 3 -5.63 9.97 -1.99
CA PHE A 3 -5.99 8.58 -1.74
C PHE A 3 -5.47 8.16 -0.37
N TRP A 4 -6.31 8.34 0.64
CA TRP A 4 -5.94 8.07 2.03
C TRP A 4 -6.26 6.64 2.44
N ILE A 5 -5.27 5.94 2.98
CA ILE A 5 -5.46 4.66 3.67
C ILE A 5 -5.14 4.79 5.15
N LYS A 6 -5.79 3.95 5.96
CA LYS A 6 -5.55 3.86 7.40
C LYS A 6 -5.05 2.47 7.72
N LEU A 7 -3.87 2.39 8.32
CA LEU A 7 -3.20 1.15 8.70
C LEU A 7 -2.89 1.19 10.18
N THR A 8 -3.11 0.08 10.88
CA THR A 8 -2.67 -0.03 12.28
C THR A 8 -1.49 -1.00 12.36
N PHE A 9 -0.34 -0.50 12.78
CA PHE A 9 0.88 -1.29 12.94
C PHE A 9 1.52 -1.00 14.30
N ASP A 10 1.83 -2.05 15.06
CA ASP A 10 2.43 -1.96 16.39
C ASP A 10 1.71 -0.98 17.34
N ARG A 11 0.37 -1.03 17.36
CA ARG A 11 -0.52 -0.14 18.13
C ARG A 11 -0.47 1.34 17.72
N ALA A 12 0.31 1.70 16.71
CA ALA A 12 0.28 3.00 16.07
C ALA A 12 -0.66 3.00 14.86
N LEU A 13 -1.40 4.09 14.70
CA LEU A 13 -2.24 4.33 13.54
C LEU A 13 -1.44 5.16 12.52
N TYR A 14 -1.30 4.62 11.32
CA TYR A 14 -0.68 5.27 10.18
C TYR A 14 -1.78 5.73 9.22
N ILE A 15 -1.74 7.01 8.87
CA ILE A 15 -2.62 7.62 7.87
C ILE A 15 -1.72 8.04 6.71
N ILE A 16 -1.94 7.43 5.55
CA ILE A 16 -0.98 7.52 4.44
C ILE A 16 -1.72 7.96 3.19
N ASP A 17 -1.16 8.95 2.52
CA ASP A 17 -1.60 9.37 1.19
C ASP A 17 -0.84 8.57 0.13
N LEU A 18 -1.56 7.73 -0.61
CA LEU A 18 -1.01 6.91 -1.69
C LEU A 18 -0.51 7.77 -2.87
N ASP A 19 -1.00 9.00 -3.02
CA ASP A 19 -0.57 9.95 -4.07
C ASP A 19 0.87 10.46 -3.83
N ARG A 20 1.33 10.43 -2.57
CA ARG A 20 2.69 10.83 -2.19
C ARG A 20 3.71 9.70 -2.23
N ILE A 21 3.28 8.49 -2.57
CA ILE A 21 4.16 7.33 -2.62
C ILE A 21 4.91 7.30 -3.95
N ALA A 22 6.23 7.29 -3.87
CA ALA A 22 7.08 7.27 -5.06
C ALA A 22 7.02 5.94 -5.83
N ALA A 23 6.91 4.81 -5.13
CA ALA A 23 6.87 3.49 -5.75
C ALA A 23 6.15 2.46 -4.89
N PHE A 24 5.39 1.60 -5.58
CA PHE A 24 4.81 0.37 -5.04
C PHE A 24 5.50 -0.82 -5.67
N TYR A 25 5.71 -1.88 -4.90
CA TYR A 25 6.23 -3.14 -5.40
C TYR A 25 5.54 -4.31 -4.72
N GLN A 26 5.31 -5.38 -5.48
CA GLN A 26 4.81 -6.63 -4.95
C GLN A 26 6.01 -7.54 -4.66
N THR A 27 6.02 -8.12 -3.48
CA THR A 27 6.99 -9.17 -3.13
C THR A 27 6.59 -10.48 -3.81
N SER A 28 7.56 -11.37 -4.00
CA SER A 28 7.33 -12.74 -4.51
C SER A 28 6.39 -13.59 -3.64
N THR A 29 6.01 -13.10 -2.46
CA THR A 29 5.04 -13.72 -1.55
C THR A 29 3.62 -13.17 -1.69
N GLY A 30 3.35 -12.33 -2.70
CA GLY A 30 2.05 -11.68 -2.90
C GLY A 30 1.76 -10.53 -1.93
N ARG A 31 2.74 -10.08 -1.14
CA ARG A 31 2.57 -8.90 -0.27
C ARG A 31 2.89 -7.64 -1.05
N VAL A 32 2.09 -6.59 -0.86
CA VAL A 32 2.34 -5.27 -1.45
C VAL A 32 3.12 -4.44 -0.45
N ALA A 33 4.21 -3.84 -0.92
CA ALA A 33 5.05 -2.99 -0.12
C ALA A 33 5.30 -1.65 -0.81
N PHE A 34 5.46 -0.62 0.00
CA PHE A 34 5.78 0.72 -0.45
C PHE A 34 6.61 1.45 0.58
N SER A 35 7.38 2.45 0.13
CA SER A 35 8.28 3.21 1.00
C SER A 35 7.83 4.66 1.07
N LEU A 36 7.79 5.20 2.28
CA LEU A 36 7.58 6.62 2.53
C LEU A 36 8.91 7.34 2.30
N SER A 37 8.95 8.25 1.32
CA SER A 37 10.17 9.00 0.97
C SER A 37 10.70 9.86 2.11
N ASP A 38 9.85 10.22 3.07
CA ASP A 38 10.20 11.09 4.20
C ASP A 38 10.93 10.35 5.33
N GLU A 39 10.58 9.08 5.61
CA GLU A 39 10.99 8.42 6.86
C GLU A 39 11.81 7.13 6.71
N SER A 40 12.22 6.70 5.50
CA SER A 40 12.84 5.36 5.32
C SER A 40 11.99 4.22 5.90
N ILE A 41 10.68 4.44 6.07
CA ILE A 41 9.73 3.45 6.56
C ILE A 41 9.20 2.70 5.35
N THR A 42 9.44 1.39 5.34
CA THR A 42 8.81 0.47 4.40
C THR A 42 7.59 -0.15 5.05
N ILE A 43 6.45 0.00 4.39
CA ILE A 43 5.18 -0.54 4.84
C ILE A 43 4.86 -1.73 3.97
N VAL A 44 4.58 -2.86 4.63
CA VAL A 44 4.25 -4.12 3.96
C VAL A 44 2.84 -4.51 4.37
N VAL A 45 1.94 -4.50 3.39
CA VAL A 45 0.55 -4.90 3.55
C VAL A 45 0.39 -6.33 3.05
N ASN A 46 -0.26 -7.16 3.87
CA ASN A 46 -0.48 -8.57 3.58
C ASN A 46 -1.99 -8.83 3.46
N GLN A 47 -2.39 -9.47 2.37
CA GLN A 47 -3.80 -9.81 2.09
C GLN A 47 -4.45 -10.58 3.24
N GLN A 48 -3.73 -11.51 3.90
CA GLN A 48 -4.30 -12.29 5.00
C GLN A 48 -4.53 -11.48 6.28
N LYS A 49 -3.76 -10.42 6.51
CA LYS A 49 -3.83 -9.62 7.74
C LYS A 49 -4.81 -8.47 7.59
N ASP A 50 -4.83 -7.84 6.41
CA ASP A 50 -5.67 -6.68 6.11
C ASP A 50 -6.12 -6.70 4.64
N PRO A 51 -7.12 -7.55 4.31
CA PRO A 51 -7.56 -7.78 2.93
C PRO A 51 -8.21 -6.53 2.31
N ASP A 52 -8.91 -5.72 3.12
CA ASP A 52 -9.56 -4.49 2.68
C ASP A 52 -8.52 -3.46 2.23
N THR A 53 -7.50 -3.17 3.04
CA THR A 53 -6.45 -2.22 2.66
C THR A 53 -5.62 -2.76 1.50
N TYR A 54 -5.34 -4.07 1.48
CA TYR A 54 -4.64 -4.71 0.37
C TYR A 54 -5.38 -4.48 -0.97
N ARG A 55 -6.68 -4.76 -1.02
CA ARG A 55 -7.50 -4.51 -2.22
C ARG A 55 -7.58 -3.04 -2.58
N MET A 56 -7.65 -2.14 -1.60
CA MET A 56 -7.70 -0.70 -1.84
C MET A 56 -6.42 -0.21 -2.52
N ILE A 57 -5.25 -0.71 -2.09
CA ILE A 57 -3.96 -0.40 -2.71
C ILE A 57 -3.89 -0.98 -4.12
N LEU A 58 -4.31 -2.22 -4.34
CA LEU A 58 -4.34 -2.82 -5.67
C LEU A 58 -5.20 -2.02 -6.65
N ASN A 59 -6.42 -1.66 -6.25
CA ASN A 59 -7.31 -0.83 -7.05
C ASN A 59 -6.70 0.55 -7.35
N TYR A 60 -6.01 1.16 -6.37
CA TYR A 60 -5.33 2.43 -6.58
C TYR A 60 -4.21 2.31 -7.61
N ILE A 61 -3.38 1.27 -7.50
CA ILE A 61 -2.30 1.00 -8.46
C ILE A 61 -2.89 0.78 -9.86
N GLU A 62 -3.94 -0.02 -9.99
CA GLU A 62 -4.62 -0.28 -11.26
C GLU A 62 -5.22 1.01 -11.87
N GLN A 63 -5.89 1.84 -11.06
CA GLN A 63 -6.46 3.11 -11.54
C GLN A 63 -5.39 4.13 -11.95
N THR A 64 -4.25 4.15 -11.25
CA THR A 64 -3.20 5.16 -11.46
C THR A 64 -2.24 4.76 -12.57
N THR A 65 -1.87 3.48 -12.63
CA THR A 65 -0.85 2.97 -13.56
C THR A 65 -1.45 2.21 -14.74
N GLY A 66 -2.71 1.80 -14.68
CA GLY A 66 -3.32 0.88 -15.65
C GLY A 66 -2.83 -0.56 -15.54
N HIS A 67 -1.93 -0.86 -14.59
CA HIS A 67 -1.37 -2.19 -14.38
C HIS A 67 -2.02 -2.86 -13.19
N ARG A 68 -2.56 -4.06 -13.42
CA ARG A 68 -3.12 -4.91 -12.37
C ARG A 68 -2.04 -5.85 -11.87
N LEU A 69 -1.70 -5.74 -10.59
CA LEU A 69 -0.85 -6.73 -9.91
C LEU A 69 -1.68 -8.00 -9.68
N GLU A 70 -1.08 -9.17 -9.92
CA GLU A 70 -1.76 -10.46 -9.77
C GLU A 70 -1.99 -10.76 -8.27
N GLU A 71 -3.15 -11.33 -7.93
CA GLU A 71 -3.54 -11.71 -6.56
C GLU A 71 -2.80 -12.95 -6.05
#